data_AF-A0A959K0C8-F1
#
_entry.id   AF-A0A959K0C8-F1
#
_cell.length_a   1.000
_cell.length_b   1.000
_cell.length_c   1.000
_cell.angle_alpha   90.00
_cell.angle_beta   90.00
_cell.angle_gamma   90.00
#
_symmetry.space_group_name_H-M   'P 1'
#
loop_
_entity.id
_entity.type
_entity.pdbx_description
1 polymer ?
#
loop_
_entity_poly.entity_id
_entity_poly.type
_entity_poly.pdbx_seq_one_letter_code
_entity_poly.pdbx_strand_id
1 'polypeptide(L)'
;MSAHTYEESKTIALKTIKILGVVTIIEVLIALTGKGYLIPGWEPYESTVGGFPLGRAIMYLLMISLSIYKAVLVIFEFMHMKYEVKGLVRSVLLPTALLIWAIIAFFMEGNYWKNSRSAIQDKNIEQVDTKLKPVGEVKPADNMDESHH
;
A
#
# COMPACT_ATOMS: atom_id res chain seq x y z
N MET A 1 -5.30 0.97 48.38
CA MET A 1 -5.21 0.63 46.95
C MET A 1 -5.73 -0.80 46.81
N SER A 2 -6.95 -0.95 46.31
CA SER A 2 -7.73 -2.21 46.37
C SER A 2 -7.33 -3.19 45.26
N ALA A 3 -7.11 -4.45 45.63
CA ALA A 3 -6.74 -5.55 44.74
C ALA A 3 -7.74 -5.82 43.60
N HIS A 4 -8.98 -5.32 43.71
CA HIS A 4 -10.04 -5.53 42.70
C HIS A 4 -9.77 -4.82 41.37
N THR A 5 -9.08 -3.67 41.36
CA THR A 5 -8.79 -2.92 40.12
C THR A 5 -7.73 -3.58 39.23
N TYR A 6 -6.78 -4.31 39.82
CA TYR A 6 -5.67 -4.92 39.08
C TYR A 6 -6.09 -6.21 38.37
N GLU A 7 -6.91 -7.03 39.01
CA GLU A 7 -7.38 -8.29 38.43
C GLU A 7 -8.42 -8.05 37.31
N GLU A 8 -9.25 -6.99 37.44
CA GLU A 8 -10.21 -6.58 36.39
C GLU A 8 -9.52 -6.05 35.13
N SER A 9 -8.54 -5.17 35.28
CA SER A 9 -7.81 -4.59 34.15
C SER A 9 -7.03 -5.65 33.37
N LYS A 10 -6.41 -6.61 34.07
CA LYS A 10 -5.76 -7.77 33.44
C LYS A 10 -6.71 -8.67 32.66
N THR A 11 -7.90 -8.94 33.21
CA THR A 11 -8.84 -9.84 32.55
C THR A 11 -9.46 -9.21 31.30
N ILE A 12 -9.66 -7.89 31.28
CA ILE A 12 -10.05 -7.15 30.07
C ILE A 12 -8.95 -7.28 29.02
N ALA A 13 -7.71 -6.90 29.36
CA ALA A 13 -6.58 -6.99 28.42
C ALA A 13 -6.39 -8.41 27.86
N LEU A 14 -6.52 -9.45 28.70
CA LEU A 14 -6.41 -10.84 28.26
C LEU A 14 -7.57 -11.27 27.33
N LYS A 15 -8.80 -10.81 27.58
CA LYS A 15 -9.93 -11.05 26.68
C LYS A 15 -9.70 -10.39 25.32
N THR A 16 -9.19 -9.17 25.31
CA THR A 16 -8.83 -8.41 24.11
C THR A 16 -7.74 -9.09 23.31
N ILE A 17 -6.63 -9.48 23.96
CA ILE A 17 -5.53 -10.20 23.32
C ILE A 17 -6.05 -11.51 22.69
N LYS A 18 -6.92 -12.23 23.40
CA LYS A 18 -7.50 -13.48 22.90
C LYS A 18 -8.41 -13.23 21.69
N ILE A 19 -9.28 -12.22 21.74
CA ILE A 19 -10.13 -11.83 20.60
C ILE A 19 -9.27 -11.42 19.40
N LEU A 20 -8.27 -10.58 19.62
CA LEU A 20 -7.39 -10.11 18.56
C LEU A 20 -6.62 -11.28 17.92
N GLY A 21 -6.10 -12.21 18.73
CA GLY A 21 -5.43 -13.41 18.25
C GLY A 21 -6.34 -14.33 17.44
N VAL A 22 -7.61 -14.47 17.84
CA VAL A 22 -8.59 -15.25 17.06
C VAL A 22 -8.89 -14.57 15.73
N VAL A 23 -9.10 -13.24 15.73
CA VAL A 23 -9.34 -12.47 14.51
C VAL A 23 -8.17 -12.57 13.54
N THR A 24 -6.93 -12.50 14.01
CA THR A 24 -5.75 -12.63 13.14
C THR A 24 -5.59 -14.05 12.58
N ILE A 25 -5.86 -15.08 13.36
CA ILE A 25 -5.87 -16.47 12.86
C ILE A 25 -6.93 -16.63 11.77
N ILE A 26 -8.15 -16.14 12.00
CA ILE A 26 -9.23 -16.20 11.01
C ILE A 26 -8.85 -15.42 9.74
N GLU A 27 -8.27 -14.24 9.87
CA GLU A 27 -7.82 -13.42 8.72
C GLU A 27 -6.81 -14.20 7.86
N VAL A 28 -5.81 -14.82 8.50
CA VAL A 28 -4.80 -15.64 7.81
C VAL A 28 -5.43 -16.87 7.17
N LEU A 29 -6.35 -17.56 7.86
CA LEU A 29 -7.05 -18.71 7.29
C LEU A 29 -7.88 -18.33 6.06
N ILE A 30 -8.59 -17.19 6.10
CA ILE A 30 -9.32 -16.67 4.95
C ILE A 30 -8.36 -16.33 3.81
N ALA A 31 -7.22 -15.69 4.11
CA ALA A 31 -6.20 -15.35 3.12
C ALA A 31 -5.60 -16.60 2.44
N LEU A 32 -5.34 -17.66 3.20
CA LEU A 32 -4.83 -18.93 2.70
C LEU A 32 -5.88 -19.70 1.91
N THR A 33 -7.12 -19.76 2.40
CA THR A 33 -8.23 -20.44 1.71
C THR A 33 -8.56 -19.74 0.40
N GLY A 34 -8.67 -18.41 0.40
CA GLY A 34 -9.05 -17.66 -0.79
C GLY A 34 -8.02 -17.75 -1.92
N LYS A 35 -6.74 -17.95 -1.59
CA LYS A 35 -5.66 -18.22 -2.55
C LYS A 35 -5.57 -19.67 -3.02
N GLY A 36 -6.40 -20.59 -2.50
CA GLY A 36 -6.36 -22.00 -2.87
C GLY A 36 -5.32 -22.86 -2.15
N TYR A 37 -4.65 -22.35 -1.11
CA TYR A 37 -3.60 -23.11 -0.40
C TYR A 37 -4.17 -24.26 0.46
N LEU A 38 -5.40 -24.11 0.97
CA LEU A 38 -6.03 -25.12 1.85
C LEU A 38 -6.89 -26.13 1.09
N ILE A 39 -7.47 -25.75 -0.05
CA ILE A 39 -8.36 -26.58 -0.84
C ILE A 39 -7.93 -26.43 -2.31
N PRO A 40 -7.23 -27.42 -2.89
CA PRO A 40 -6.86 -27.40 -4.30
C PRO A 40 -8.10 -27.28 -5.17
N GLY A 41 -8.13 -26.30 -6.08
CA GLY A 41 -9.25 -26.06 -7.00
C GLY A 41 -10.35 -25.14 -6.48
N TRP A 42 -10.26 -24.67 -5.23
CA TRP A 42 -11.11 -23.59 -4.71
C TRP A 42 -10.29 -22.29 -4.66
N GLU A 43 -10.17 -21.63 -5.81
CA GLU A 43 -9.39 -20.41 -6.00
C GLU A 43 -10.29 -19.20 -6.30
N PRO A 44 -11.14 -18.78 -5.34
CA PRO A 44 -11.99 -17.62 -5.53
C PRO A 44 -11.15 -16.36 -5.76
N TYR A 45 -9.89 -16.29 -5.34
CA TYR A 45 -8.97 -15.18 -5.66
C TYR A 45 -8.73 -15.02 -7.16
N GLU A 46 -8.60 -16.12 -7.91
CA GLU A 46 -8.34 -16.11 -9.35
C GLU A 46 -9.63 -16.02 -10.18
N SER A 47 -10.80 -16.14 -9.54
CA SER A 47 -12.07 -16.07 -10.23
C SER A 47 -12.27 -14.72 -10.93
N THR A 48 -12.49 -14.80 -12.24
CA THR A 48 -12.82 -13.68 -13.11
C THR A 48 -14.25 -13.88 -13.63
N VAL A 49 -15.08 -12.83 -13.54
CA VAL A 49 -16.45 -12.85 -14.05
C VAL A 49 -16.55 -11.78 -15.12
N GLY A 50 -16.82 -12.18 -16.37
CA GLY A 50 -16.89 -11.25 -17.51
C GLY A 50 -15.58 -10.52 -17.82
N GLY A 51 -14.43 -11.11 -17.48
CA GLY A 51 -13.09 -10.49 -17.65
C GLY A 51 -12.66 -9.58 -16.50
N PHE A 52 -13.53 -9.33 -15.51
CA PHE A 52 -13.18 -8.55 -14.33
C PHE A 52 -12.77 -9.47 -13.16
N PRO A 53 -11.61 -9.24 -12.50
CA PRO A 53 -11.13 -10.07 -11.39
C PRO A 53 -11.88 -9.78 -10.08
N LEU A 54 -13.19 -10.08 -10.06
CA LEU A 54 -14.07 -9.88 -8.91
C LEU A 54 -13.59 -10.60 -7.66
N GLY A 55 -13.11 -11.83 -7.83
CA GLY A 55 -12.56 -12.64 -6.76
C GLY A 55 -11.44 -11.94 -5.99
N ARG A 56 -10.49 -11.38 -6.74
CA ARG A 56 -9.37 -10.60 -6.21
C ARG A 56 -9.85 -9.33 -5.51
N ALA A 57 -10.78 -8.60 -6.12
CA ALA A 57 -11.29 -7.35 -5.57
C ALA A 57 -12.03 -7.58 -4.23
N ILE A 58 -12.86 -8.62 -4.15
CA ILE A 58 -13.59 -9.00 -2.94
C ILE A 58 -12.62 -9.42 -1.85
N MET A 59 -11.61 -10.24 -2.17
CA MET A 59 -10.59 -10.65 -1.20
C MET A 59 -9.81 -9.45 -0.66
N TYR A 60 -9.42 -8.50 -1.52
CA TYR A 60 -8.74 -7.28 -1.06
C TYR A 60 -9.62 -6.42 -0.18
N LEU A 61 -10.87 -6.18 -0.57
CA LEU A 61 -11.81 -5.44 0.27
C LEU A 61 -11.99 -6.11 1.63
N LEU A 62 -12.20 -7.43 1.65
CA LEU A 62 -12.37 -8.20 2.88
C LEU A 62 -11.13 -8.11 3.79
N MET A 63 -9.93 -8.31 3.23
CA MET A 63 -8.67 -8.19 3.99
C MET A 63 -8.45 -6.78 4.54
N ILE A 64 -8.74 -5.74 3.75
CA ILE A 64 -8.65 -4.34 4.20
C ILE A 64 -9.65 -4.09 5.33
N SER A 65 -10.90 -4.54 5.19
CA SER A 65 -11.93 -4.37 6.22
C SER A 65 -11.59 -5.08 7.52
N LEU A 66 -11.13 -6.33 7.48
CA LEU A 66 -10.65 -7.05 8.68
C LEU A 66 -9.44 -6.33 9.31
N SER A 67 -8.55 -5.79 8.49
CA SER A 67 -7.39 -5.04 8.98
C SER A 67 -7.77 -3.73 9.65
N ILE A 68 -8.81 -3.04 9.17
CA ILE A 68 -9.36 -1.86 9.84
C ILE A 68 -10.06 -2.26 11.13
N TYR A 69 -10.87 -3.32 11.10
CA TYR A 69 -11.60 -3.81 12.27
C TYR A 69 -10.64 -4.13 13.43
N LYS A 70 -9.56 -4.88 13.17
CA LYS A 70 -8.56 -5.19 14.20
C LYS A 70 -7.86 -3.93 14.72
N ALA A 71 -7.56 -2.96 13.86
CA ALA A 71 -6.90 -1.72 14.26
C ALA A 71 -7.80 -0.89 15.19
N VAL A 72 -9.09 -0.80 14.87
CA VAL A 72 -10.10 -0.17 15.72
C VAL A 72 -10.21 -0.91 17.05
N LEU A 73 -10.28 -2.24 17.05
CA LEU A 73 -10.30 -3.07 18.26
C LEU A 73 -9.08 -2.79 19.15
N VAL A 74 -7.89 -2.66 18.56
CA VAL A 74 -6.67 -2.35 19.31
C VAL A 74 -6.73 -0.96 19.94
N ILE A 75 -7.13 0.05 19.17
CA ILE A 75 -7.22 1.44 19.64
C ILE A 75 -8.24 1.59 20.77
N PHE A 76 -9.43 0.99 20.66
CA PHE A 76 -10.44 1.14 21.69
C PHE A 76 -10.15 0.34 22.96
N GLU A 77 -9.61 -0.87 22.80
CA GLU A 77 -9.57 -1.86 23.88
C GLU A 77 -8.20 -1.93 24.59
N PHE A 78 -7.06 -1.76 23.88
CA PHE A 78 -5.76 -1.65 24.54
C PHE A 78 -5.47 -0.26 25.07
N MET A 79 -6.11 0.78 24.53
CA MET A 79 -5.93 2.10 25.14
C MET A 79 -6.76 2.22 26.43
N HIS A 80 -7.84 1.45 26.67
CA HIS A 80 -8.70 1.58 27.87
C HIS A 80 -9.26 3.01 28.03
N MET A 81 -9.60 3.71 26.93
CA MET A 81 -9.88 5.16 26.98
C MET A 81 -11.20 5.56 26.39
N LYS A 82 -12.09 4.60 26.15
CA LYS A 82 -13.43 4.93 25.70
C LYS A 82 -14.15 5.86 26.70
N TYR A 83 -13.80 5.80 28.00
CA TYR A 83 -14.49 6.56 29.04
C TYR A 83 -13.62 7.42 29.97
N GLU A 84 -12.33 7.11 30.21
CA GLU A 84 -11.59 7.79 31.29
C GLU A 84 -10.57 8.86 30.85
N VAL A 85 -10.00 8.80 29.63
CA VAL A 85 -8.84 9.66 29.27
C VAL A 85 -8.78 10.05 27.78
N LYS A 86 -9.71 10.90 27.34
CA LYS A 86 -9.71 11.51 26.00
C LYS A 86 -8.38 12.21 25.64
N GLY A 87 -7.61 12.65 26.63
CA GLY A 87 -6.30 13.29 26.44
C GLY A 87 -5.22 12.35 25.90
N LEU A 88 -5.17 11.12 26.39
CA LEU A 88 -4.24 10.11 25.87
C LEU A 88 -4.64 9.61 24.47
N VAL A 89 -5.92 9.75 24.06
CA VAL A 89 -6.33 9.34 22.69
C VAL A 89 -5.61 10.25 21.70
N ARG A 90 -5.59 11.54 22.03
CA ARG A 90 -4.92 12.57 21.25
C ARG A 90 -3.41 12.35 21.19
N SER A 91 -2.77 11.80 22.22
CA SER A 91 -1.32 11.55 22.20
C SER A 91 -0.90 10.37 21.31
N VAL A 92 -1.80 9.43 21.02
CA VAL A 92 -1.56 8.35 20.05
C VAL A 92 -2.04 8.75 18.66
N LEU A 93 -3.22 9.38 18.57
CA LEU A 93 -3.83 9.77 17.30
C LEU A 93 -2.98 10.80 16.55
N LEU A 94 -2.43 11.81 17.25
CA LEU A 94 -1.68 12.90 16.65
C LEU A 94 -0.38 12.43 15.97
N PRO A 95 0.50 11.62 16.61
CA PRO A 95 1.67 11.06 15.92
C PRO A 95 1.30 10.06 14.82
N THR A 96 0.24 9.26 14.96
CA THR A 96 -0.20 8.38 13.85
C THR A 96 -0.73 9.15 12.64
N ALA A 97 -1.45 10.26 12.86
CA ALA A 97 -1.95 11.11 11.79
C ALA A 97 -0.82 11.85 11.07
N LEU A 98 0.15 12.38 11.82
CA LEU A 98 1.35 12.99 11.24
C LEU A 98 2.19 11.97 10.46
N LEU A 99 2.25 10.71 10.91
CA LEU A 99 2.94 9.64 10.19
C LEU A 99 2.27 9.35 8.84
N ILE A 100 0.94 9.19 8.80
CA ILE A 100 0.20 8.98 7.55
C ILE A 100 0.42 10.16 6.59
N TRP A 101 0.32 11.38 7.11
CA TRP A 101 0.58 12.58 6.32
C TRP A 101 2.02 12.63 5.77
N ALA A 102 3.02 12.32 6.60
CA ALA A 102 4.42 12.31 6.21
C ALA A 102 4.72 11.24 5.16
N ILE A 103 4.11 10.05 5.27
CA ILE A 103 4.22 8.99 4.27
C ILE A 103 3.74 9.50 2.91
N ILE A 104 2.55 10.12 2.85
CA ILE A 104 2.00 10.66 1.60
C ILE A 104 2.92 11.74 1.03
N ALA A 105 3.41 12.68 1.86
CA ALA A 105 4.32 13.73 1.43
C ALA A 105 5.62 13.18 0.85
N PHE A 106 6.22 12.16 1.49
CA PHE A 106 7.44 11.52 0.99
C PHE A 106 7.22 10.76 -0.33
N PHE A 107 6.07 10.12 -0.54
CA PHE A 107 5.77 9.49 -1.83
C PHE A 107 5.62 10.52 -2.95
N MET A 108 4.98 11.67 -2.68
CA MET A 108 4.86 12.75 -3.65
C MET A 108 6.22 13.34 -4.01
N GLU A 109 7.04 13.68 -3.02
CA GLU A 109 8.41 14.19 -3.22
C GLU A 109 9.31 13.15 -3.93
N GLY A 110 9.19 11.88 -3.54
CA GLY A 110 9.93 10.79 -4.17
C GLY A 110 9.60 10.61 -5.65
N ASN A 111 8.32 10.71 -6.03
CA ASN A 111 7.90 10.69 -7.43
C ASN A 111 8.42 11.90 -8.21
N TYR A 112 8.40 13.10 -7.61
CA TYR A 112 8.94 14.32 -8.22
C TYR A 112 10.44 14.21 -8.50
N TRP A 113 11.22 13.71 -7.52
CA TRP A 113 12.64 13.48 -7.67
C TRP A 113 12.98 12.47 -8.77
N LYS A 114 12.23 11.36 -8.82
CA LYS A 114 12.40 10.32 -9.85
C LYS A 114 12.20 10.90 -11.26
N ASN A 115 11.13 11.67 -11.46
CA ASN A 115 10.80 12.26 -12.75
C ASN A 115 11.79 13.36 -13.17
N SER A 116 12.36 14.08 -12.21
CA SER A 116 13.35 15.12 -12.47
C SER A 116 14.70 14.53 -12.88
N ARG A 117 15.09 13.37 -12.32
CA ARG A 117 16.31 12.67 -12.74
C ARG A 117 16.21 12.03 -14.11
N SER A 118 15.08 11.43 -14.47
CA SER A 118 14.88 10.91 -15.84
C SER A 118 14.97 12.04 -16.87
N ALA A 119 14.36 13.20 -16.60
CA ALA A 119 14.44 14.36 -17.47
C ALA A 119 15.86 14.93 -17.64
N ILE A 120 16.75 14.79 -16.65
CA ILE A 120 18.16 15.22 -16.75
C ILE A 120 19.01 14.17 -17.50
N GLN A 121 18.68 12.88 -17.35
CA GLN A 121 19.37 11.80 -18.04
C GLN A 121 19.08 11.85 -19.54
N ASP A 122 17.81 12.04 -19.93
CA ASP A 122 17.41 12.18 -21.34
C ASP A 122 18.11 13.37 -22.02
N LYS A 123 18.17 14.52 -21.33
CA LYS A 123 18.86 15.72 -21.84
C LYS A 123 20.38 15.56 -21.96
N ASN A 124 21.02 14.78 -21.08
CA ASN A 124 22.45 14.48 -21.20
C ASN A 124 22.73 13.57 -22.39
N ILE A 125 21.88 12.56 -22.63
CA ILE A 125 22.04 11.64 -23.76
C ILE A 125 21.86 12.40 -25.09
N GLU A 126 20.85 13.26 -25.20
CA GLU A 126 20.60 14.07 -26.39
C GLU A 126 21.74 15.07 -26.68
N GLN A 127 22.35 15.66 -25.64
CA GLN A 127 23.53 16.53 -25.81
C GLN A 127 24.78 15.74 -26.20
N VAL A 128 25.00 14.53 -25.66
CA VAL A 128 26.14 13.69 -26.05
C VAL A 128 26.01 13.25 -27.51
N ASP A 129 24.82 12.85 -27.96
CA ASP A 129 24.56 12.48 -29.36
C ASP A 129 24.73 13.67 -30.31
N THR A 130 24.29 14.87 -29.90
CA THR A 130 24.46 16.09 -30.69
C THR A 130 25.93 16.55 -30.75
N LYS A 131 26.71 16.31 -29.69
CA LYS A 131 28.15 16.63 -29.63
C LYS A 131 29.03 15.61 -30.38
N LEU A 132 28.56 14.38 -30.57
CA LEU A 132 29.26 13.31 -31.27
C LEU A 132 29.03 13.31 -32.78
N LYS A 133 27.97 13.95 -33.29
CA LYS A 133 27.84 14.21 -34.72
C LYS A 133 28.92 15.20 -35.16
N PRO A 134 29.85 14.83 -36.05
CA PRO A 134 30.82 15.78 -36.56
C PRO A 134 30.07 16.90 -37.27
N VAL A 135 30.45 18.15 -36.97
CA VAL A 135 30.01 19.36 -37.66
C VAL A 135 30.43 19.24 -39.12
N GLY A 136 29.58 18.63 -39.96
CA GLY A 136 29.99 18.30 -41.31
C GLY A 136 29.09 17.37 -42.12
N GLU A 137 27.89 17.03 -41.68
CA GLU A 137 26.94 16.36 -42.58
C GLU A 137 26.06 17.40 -43.27
N VAL A 138 26.66 18.04 -44.28
CA VAL A 138 25.91 18.77 -45.30
C VAL A 138 25.07 17.73 -46.04
N LYS A 139 23.76 17.77 -45.82
CA LYS A 139 22.76 16.96 -46.52
C LYS A 139 23.00 17.05 -48.04
N PRO A 140 23.32 15.95 -48.75
CA PRO A 140 23.45 16.01 -50.20
C PRO A 140 22.09 16.34 -50.80
N ALA A 141 22.11 17.24 -51.77
CA ALA A 141 20.95 17.74 -52.48
C ALA A 141 20.15 16.60 -53.11
N ASP A 142 18.84 16.76 -52.98
CA ASP A 142 17.77 16.09 -53.72
C ASP A 142 18.14 16.00 -55.20
N ASN A 143 18.33 14.79 -55.72
CA ASN A 143 18.54 14.55 -57.14
C ASN A 143 17.83 13.26 -57.56
N MET A 144 16.70 13.47 -58.24
CA MET A 144 16.29 12.82 -59.49
C MET A 144 16.05 11.30 -59.43
N ASP A 145 14.81 10.92 -59.11
CA ASP A 145 14.18 9.73 -59.69
C ASP A 145 13.29 10.18 -60.86
N GLU A 146 13.93 10.39 -62.01
CA GLU A 146 13.30 10.06 -63.29
C GLU A 146 13.51 8.56 -63.55
N SER A 147 12.40 7.90 -63.90
CA SER A 147 12.26 6.65 -64.66
C SER A 147 11.78 5.43 -63.85
N HIS A 148 10.52 5.05 -64.06
CA HIS A 148 10.14 3.84 -64.80
C HIS A 148 8.62 3.54 -64.69
N HIS A 149 8.03 3.36 -65.88
CA HIS A 149 6.71 2.81 -66.25
C HIS A 149 5.50 3.75 -66.38
#